data_AF-A0A8T0WJ16-F1
#
_entry.id   AF-A0A8T0WJ16-F1
#
_cell.length_a   1.000
_cell.length_b   1.000
_cell.length_c   1.000
_cell.angle_alpha   90.00
_cell.angle_beta   90.00
_cell.angle_gamma   90.00
#
_symmetry.space_group_name_H-M   'P 1'
#
loop_
_entity.id
_entity.type
_entity.pdbx_description
1 polymer ?
#
loop_
_entity_poly.entity_id
_entity_poly.type
_entity_poly.pdbx_seq_one_letter_code
_entity_poly.pdbx_strand_id
1 'polypeptide(L)'
;MQYVLFGALVWKVVQEWREQGGLPLGSWWLHLLVLFAVRGLTYQFWFTYGNMLFFTRRRRVVADGVDFRQIDAEWDWDNFLLLQTLIGATVVNSPLLPGLRQLCLWDPRGWAVALLLHVGFSEPAFYLAHRALHRAPLFARYHAAHHSSGVTQPLTAGFGTPLESLLLTLAMGAPLAGAFLVGHGSLGLVYGHAFVFDYLRAMGYSNVEIVSPRVFDAFPPLRYILYTPSYLSLHHRERRGNFCLFMPALDAAFGTLDGRSWALQRAAYDGAAGGGALGTPEFVFLAHVVDIMSSMHVPFVLRSLSSIPFANHFILLPFWPVAFAFMLLMWCCSKTFVVSFYYLRGHLHQTWSVPRYGFQYFLPAAKKGINHQIELAILRADRMGVKVLSLAALNKNEALNGGGTMFVNKHPDLRVRVVHGNTLTAAVILKEVPSNVREVFLTGATSKLGRAIALYLCRKKIRVLVRLSRRIPAENERIAAIPP
;
A
#
# COMPACT_ATOMS: atom_id res chain seq x y z
N MET A 1 -13.93 -11.58 -15.81
CA MET A 1 -13.55 -12.41 -16.99
C MET A 1 -12.03 -12.47 -17.23
N GLN A 2 -11.27 -11.44 -16.87
CA GLN A 2 -9.82 -11.32 -17.09
C GLN A 2 -8.99 -12.59 -16.74
N TYR A 3 -9.18 -13.18 -15.56
CA TYR A 3 -8.43 -14.39 -15.14
C TYR A 3 -8.92 -15.72 -15.74
N VAL A 4 -10.03 -15.72 -16.50
CA VAL A 4 -10.49 -16.95 -17.19
C VAL A 4 -9.44 -17.40 -18.22
N LEU A 5 -8.69 -16.46 -18.79
CA LEU A 5 -7.58 -16.74 -19.72
C LEU A 5 -6.45 -17.58 -19.07
N PHE A 6 -6.28 -17.52 -17.75
CA PHE A 6 -5.34 -18.37 -17.02
C PHE A 6 -5.85 -19.78 -16.76
N GLY A 7 -7.16 -20.02 -16.89
CA GLY A 7 -7.74 -21.35 -16.68
C GLY A 7 -7.11 -22.42 -17.55
N ALA A 8 -6.81 -22.09 -18.81
CA ALA A 8 -6.12 -23.00 -19.73
C ALA A 8 -4.68 -23.32 -19.28
N LEU A 9 -3.95 -22.32 -18.78
CA LEU A 9 -2.58 -22.49 -18.29
C LEU A 9 -2.56 -23.37 -17.04
N VAL A 10 -3.44 -23.10 -16.07
CA VAL A 10 -3.59 -23.91 -14.86
C VAL A 10 -4.02 -25.34 -15.21
N TRP A 11 -4.96 -25.50 -16.13
CA TRP A 11 -5.38 -26.82 -16.60
C TRP A 11 -4.22 -27.63 -17.18
N LYS A 12 -3.35 -27.01 -17.98
CA LYS A 12 -2.15 -27.68 -18.51
C LYS A 12 -1.22 -28.18 -17.43
N VAL A 13 -0.96 -27.38 -16.39
CA VAL A 13 -0.15 -27.82 -15.25
C VAL A 13 -0.81 -28.99 -14.50
N VAL A 14 -2.12 -28.93 -14.28
CA VAL A 14 -2.87 -30.00 -13.62
C VAL A 14 -2.86 -31.28 -14.46
N GLN A 15 -2.99 -31.16 -15.78
CA GLN A 15 -2.92 -32.29 -16.71
C GLN A 15 -1.56 -32.99 -16.58
N GLU A 16 -0.46 -32.24 -16.73
CA GLU A 16 0.90 -32.80 -16.65
C GLU A 16 1.22 -33.36 -15.25
N TRP A 17 0.72 -32.72 -14.19
CA TRP A 17 0.84 -33.24 -12.82
C TRP A 17 0.19 -34.62 -12.68
N ARG A 18 -0.99 -34.82 -13.25
CA ARG A 18 -1.70 -36.11 -13.24
C ARG A 18 -0.98 -37.17 -14.06
N GLU A 19 -0.50 -36.80 -15.25
CA GLU A 19 0.21 -37.71 -16.16
C GLU A 19 1.56 -38.19 -15.57
N GLN A 20 2.26 -37.32 -14.84
CA GLN A 20 3.59 -37.61 -14.27
C GLN A 20 3.54 -38.21 -12.85
N GLY A 21 2.38 -38.19 -12.19
CA GLY A 21 2.22 -38.66 -10.80
C GLY A 21 2.95 -37.77 -9.76
N GLY A 22 3.39 -36.57 -10.14
CA GLY A 22 4.21 -35.67 -9.33
C GLY A 22 4.34 -34.29 -9.97
N LEU A 23 4.70 -33.26 -9.18
CA LEU A 23 4.79 -31.87 -9.66
C LEU A 23 5.66 -31.79 -10.93
N PRO A 24 5.16 -31.20 -12.04
CA PRO A 24 5.85 -31.23 -13.32
C PRO A 24 6.98 -30.17 -13.36
N LEU A 25 8.05 -30.41 -12.62
CA LEU A 25 9.17 -29.47 -12.43
C LEU A 25 9.93 -29.16 -13.73
N GLY A 26 9.82 -30.00 -14.75
CA GLY A 26 10.35 -29.75 -16.09
C GLY A 26 9.39 -29.02 -17.03
N SER A 27 8.25 -28.54 -16.53
CA SER A 27 7.23 -27.90 -17.34
C SER A 27 7.36 -26.39 -17.35
N TRP A 28 7.45 -25.82 -18.56
CA TRP A 28 7.34 -24.38 -18.74
C TRP A 28 5.99 -23.81 -18.31
N TRP A 29 4.91 -24.60 -18.35
CA TRP A 29 3.60 -24.13 -17.91
C TRP A 29 3.59 -23.86 -16.40
N LEU A 30 4.22 -24.75 -15.62
CA LEU A 30 4.44 -24.54 -14.20
C LEU A 30 5.34 -23.31 -13.97
N HIS A 31 6.44 -23.19 -14.71
CA HIS A 31 7.35 -22.05 -14.56
C HIS A 31 6.68 -20.71 -14.90
N LEU A 32 5.83 -20.66 -15.93
CA LEU A 32 5.06 -19.45 -16.28
C LEU A 32 4.07 -19.05 -15.18
N LEU A 33 3.41 -20.01 -14.52
CA LEU A 33 2.56 -19.72 -13.36
C LEU A 33 3.37 -19.22 -12.16
N VAL A 34 4.51 -19.85 -11.87
CA VAL A 34 5.39 -19.43 -10.78
C VAL A 34 5.96 -18.04 -11.06
N LEU A 35 6.39 -17.76 -12.30
CA LEU A 35 6.84 -16.43 -12.71
C LEU A 35 5.72 -15.41 -12.55
N PHE A 36 4.50 -15.70 -13.01
CA PHE A 36 3.35 -14.81 -12.80
C PHE A 36 3.15 -14.46 -11.32
N ALA A 37 3.16 -15.47 -10.45
CA ALA A 37 3.00 -15.29 -9.00
C ALA A 37 4.16 -14.49 -8.38
N VAL A 38 5.42 -14.85 -8.66
CA VAL A 38 6.61 -14.18 -8.11
C VAL A 38 6.69 -12.72 -8.56
N ARG A 39 6.38 -12.46 -9.83
CA ARG A 39 6.35 -11.10 -10.38
C ARG A 39 5.25 -10.28 -9.72
N GLY A 40 4.03 -10.80 -9.62
CA GLY A 40 2.92 -10.14 -8.91
C GLY A 40 3.26 -9.85 -7.43
N LEU A 41 3.85 -10.83 -6.74
CA LEU A 41 4.33 -10.67 -5.36
C LEU A 41 5.42 -9.60 -5.23
N THR A 42 6.29 -9.45 -6.22
CA THR A 42 7.33 -8.41 -6.22
C THR A 42 6.70 -7.01 -6.17
N TYR A 43 5.71 -6.74 -7.03
CA TYR A 43 4.97 -5.47 -6.99
C TYR A 43 4.16 -5.29 -5.71
N GLN A 44 3.51 -6.36 -5.22
CA GLN A 44 2.75 -6.32 -3.97
C GLN A 44 3.65 -6.04 -2.76
N PHE A 45 4.82 -6.67 -2.65
CA PHE A 45 5.76 -6.42 -1.56
C PHE A 45 6.35 -5.02 -1.59
N TRP A 46 6.66 -4.50 -2.78
CA TRP A 46 7.04 -3.09 -2.93
C TRP A 46 5.91 -2.15 -2.52
N PHE A 47 4.66 -2.45 -2.90
CA PHE A 47 3.49 -1.67 -2.50
C PHE A 47 3.29 -1.70 -0.97
N THR A 48 3.39 -2.89 -0.38
CA THR A 48 3.36 -3.10 1.08
C THR A 48 4.44 -2.26 1.76
N TYR A 49 5.70 -2.35 1.31
CA TYR A 49 6.80 -1.56 1.86
C TYR A 49 6.52 -0.06 1.74
N GLY A 50 6.11 0.43 0.57
CA GLY A 50 5.79 1.85 0.35
C GLY A 50 4.72 2.39 1.31
N ASN A 51 3.74 1.55 1.64
CA ASN A 51 2.63 1.89 2.54
C ASN A 51 2.89 1.58 4.03
N MET A 52 4.02 0.96 4.38
CA MET A 52 4.47 0.84 5.77
C MET A 52 5.03 2.18 6.26
N LEU A 53 4.15 3.18 6.45
CA LEU A 53 4.49 4.57 6.80
C LEU A 53 5.30 4.71 8.09
N PHE A 54 5.25 3.69 8.95
CA PHE A 54 6.10 3.62 10.13
C PHE A 54 7.60 3.49 9.80
N PHE A 55 7.94 2.94 8.63
CA PHE A 55 9.28 2.94 8.05
C PHE A 55 9.48 4.04 7.01
N THR A 56 8.50 4.29 6.14
CA THR A 56 8.76 5.04 4.89
C THR A 56 8.41 6.52 4.93
N ARG A 57 7.60 7.00 5.89
CA ARG A 57 7.04 8.38 5.87
C ARG A 57 8.08 9.50 5.77
N ARG A 58 9.31 9.27 6.24
CA ARG A 58 10.40 10.27 6.23
C ARG A 58 11.20 10.28 4.92
N ARG A 59 11.01 9.25 4.07
CA ARG A 59 11.76 9.07 2.82
C ARG A 59 10.91 9.19 1.58
N ARG A 60 9.69 9.69 1.72
CA ARG A 60 8.78 9.84 0.58
C ARG A 60 9.32 10.88 -0.39
N VAL A 61 9.08 10.67 -1.69
CA VAL A 61 9.45 11.62 -2.73
C VAL A 61 8.37 12.68 -2.92
N VAL A 62 7.10 12.24 -2.90
CA VAL A 62 5.89 13.06 -3.00
C VAL A 62 5.08 12.92 -1.71
N ALA A 63 4.71 14.07 -1.13
CA ALA A 63 4.00 14.14 0.14
C ALA A 63 2.51 13.75 0.03
N ASP A 64 1.94 13.86 -1.16
CA ASP A 64 0.53 13.56 -1.40
C ASP A 64 0.19 12.09 -1.15
N GLY A 65 -1.06 11.85 -0.74
CA GLY A 65 -1.64 10.53 -0.64
C GLY A 65 -2.26 10.10 -1.97
N VAL A 66 -2.41 8.80 -2.16
CA VAL A 66 -3.16 8.24 -3.30
C VAL A 66 -4.66 8.44 -3.02
N ASP A 67 -5.39 9.02 -3.97
CA ASP A 67 -6.83 9.22 -3.87
C ASP A 67 -7.64 8.06 -4.47
N PHE A 68 -8.95 8.07 -4.27
CA PHE A 68 -9.83 7.03 -4.81
C PHE A 68 -9.85 7.00 -6.34
N ARG A 69 -9.69 8.15 -7.01
CA ARG A 69 -9.71 8.21 -8.48
C ARG A 69 -8.52 7.49 -9.09
N GLN A 70 -7.33 7.72 -8.54
CA GLN A 70 -6.13 6.98 -8.93
C GLN A 70 -6.27 5.50 -8.57
N ILE A 71 -6.88 5.19 -7.41
CA ILE A 71 -7.11 3.79 -7.04
C ILE A 71 -7.99 3.06 -8.06
N ASP A 72 -9.08 3.70 -8.50
CA ASP A 72 -10.01 3.13 -9.45
C ASP A 72 -9.38 3.02 -10.85
N ALA A 73 -8.60 4.02 -11.27
CA ALA A 73 -7.94 4.01 -12.58
C ALA A 73 -6.90 2.90 -12.71
N GLU A 74 -6.12 2.64 -11.65
CA GLU A 74 -5.08 1.62 -11.63
C GLU A 74 -5.59 0.24 -11.14
N TRP A 75 -6.92 0.01 -11.12
CA TRP A 75 -7.49 -1.22 -10.56
C TRP A 75 -6.92 -2.49 -11.21
N ASP A 76 -6.86 -2.50 -12.55
CA ASP A 76 -6.36 -3.63 -13.36
C ASP A 76 -4.86 -3.47 -13.70
N TRP A 77 -4.06 -2.98 -12.74
CA TRP A 77 -2.61 -2.77 -12.93
C TRP A 77 -1.86 -4.04 -13.34
N ASP A 78 -2.38 -5.23 -13.05
CA ASP A 78 -1.75 -6.52 -13.32
C ASP A 78 -1.98 -7.02 -14.75
N ASN A 79 -2.70 -6.27 -15.59
CA ASN A 79 -2.95 -6.60 -17.00
C ASN A 79 -1.67 -6.91 -17.79
N PHE A 80 -0.58 -6.19 -17.53
CA PHE A 80 0.69 -6.44 -18.22
C PHE A 80 1.29 -7.81 -17.86
N LEU A 81 1.12 -8.27 -16.60
CA LEU A 81 1.58 -9.59 -16.17
C LEU A 81 0.83 -10.67 -16.94
N LEU A 82 -0.50 -10.52 -17.06
CA LEU A 82 -1.33 -11.47 -17.79
C LEU A 82 -0.92 -11.53 -19.26
N LEU A 83 -0.80 -10.38 -19.92
CA LEU A 83 -0.37 -10.29 -21.32
C LEU A 83 1.00 -10.94 -21.52
N GLN A 84 1.98 -10.62 -20.68
CA GLN A 84 3.33 -11.16 -20.80
C GLN A 84 3.40 -12.66 -20.54
N THR A 85 2.60 -13.19 -19.61
CA THR A 85 2.50 -14.63 -19.40
C THR A 85 1.86 -15.34 -20.59
N LEU A 86 0.85 -14.75 -21.22
CA LEU A 86 0.24 -15.30 -22.45
C LEU A 86 1.23 -15.28 -23.62
N ILE A 87 2.01 -14.21 -23.78
CA ILE A 87 3.10 -14.15 -24.76
C ILE A 87 4.19 -15.19 -24.43
N GLY A 88 4.55 -15.35 -23.16
CA GLY A 88 5.48 -16.40 -22.73
C GLY A 88 4.98 -17.80 -23.10
N ALA A 89 3.69 -18.06 -22.90
CA ALA A 89 3.03 -19.30 -23.29
C ALA A 89 3.12 -19.55 -24.80
N THR A 90 2.90 -18.56 -25.65
CA THR A 90 3.04 -18.73 -27.11
C THR A 90 4.50 -18.96 -27.51
N VAL A 91 5.44 -18.25 -26.89
CA VAL A 91 6.88 -18.35 -27.17
C VAL A 91 7.44 -19.73 -26.80
N VAL A 92 7.08 -20.27 -25.64
CA VAL A 92 7.51 -21.61 -25.18
C VAL A 92 7.07 -22.72 -26.13
N ASN A 93 5.91 -22.56 -26.79
CA ASN A 93 5.39 -23.54 -27.74
C ASN A 93 5.85 -23.27 -29.18
N SER A 94 6.58 -22.17 -29.41
CA SER A 94 7.02 -21.78 -30.73
C SER A 94 8.28 -22.54 -31.17
N PRO A 95 8.40 -22.94 -32.44
CA PRO A 95 9.64 -23.50 -32.98
C PRO A 95 10.78 -22.48 -33.06
N LEU A 96 10.49 -21.18 -32.85
CA LEU A 96 11.45 -20.07 -33.02
C LEU A 96 12.60 -20.07 -32.00
N LEU A 97 12.42 -20.70 -30.83
CA LEU A 97 13.44 -20.77 -29.78
C LEU A 97 13.71 -22.23 -29.39
N PRO A 98 14.49 -22.97 -30.20
CA PRO A 98 14.72 -24.40 -30.00
C PRO A 98 15.35 -24.73 -28.63
N GLY A 99 16.12 -23.80 -28.05
CA GLY A 99 16.71 -23.92 -26.71
C GLY A 99 15.69 -23.96 -25.56
N LEU A 100 14.43 -23.56 -25.77
CA LEU A 100 13.40 -23.69 -24.73
C LEU A 100 13.02 -25.15 -24.47
N ARG A 101 13.30 -26.09 -25.38
CA ARG A 101 12.95 -27.51 -25.19
C ARG A 101 13.88 -28.24 -24.21
N GLN A 102 15.06 -27.70 -23.94
CA GLN A 102 16.03 -28.25 -23.00
C GLN A 102 16.22 -27.28 -21.83
N LEU A 103 15.70 -27.64 -20.67
CA LEU A 103 15.81 -26.82 -19.46
C LEU A 103 17.21 -26.94 -18.84
N CYS A 104 18.13 -26.09 -19.28
CA CYS A 104 19.36 -25.84 -18.53
C CYS A 104 19.02 -25.01 -17.28
N LEU A 105 19.38 -25.48 -16.09
CA LEU A 105 19.11 -24.74 -14.85
C LEU A 105 19.94 -23.46 -14.75
N TRP A 106 21.19 -23.50 -15.19
CA TRP A 106 22.15 -22.41 -15.00
C TRP A 106 23.24 -22.40 -16.08
N ASP A 107 23.42 -21.26 -16.73
CA ASP A 107 24.57 -21.01 -17.61
C ASP A 107 25.04 -19.54 -17.45
N PRO A 108 26.24 -19.28 -16.90
CA PRO A 108 26.74 -17.91 -16.69
C PRO A 108 26.99 -17.14 -18.00
N ARG A 109 27.20 -17.82 -19.13
CA ARG A 109 27.41 -17.16 -20.44
C ARG A 109 26.15 -16.45 -20.91
N GLY A 110 24.98 -17.04 -20.62
CA GLY A 110 23.68 -16.45 -20.92
C GLY A 110 23.46 -15.12 -20.22
N TRP A 111 23.94 -14.99 -18.98
CA TRP A 111 23.89 -13.74 -18.22
C TRP A 111 24.73 -12.63 -18.85
N ALA A 112 25.92 -12.96 -19.36
CA ALA A 112 26.75 -11.98 -20.07
C ALA A 112 26.07 -11.50 -21.37
N VAL A 113 25.50 -12.43 -22.15
CA VAL A 113 24.73 -12.09 -23.37
C VAL A 113 23.53 -11.22 -23.03
N ALA A 114 22.75 -11.61 -22.01
CA ALA A 114 21.58 -10.86 -21.59
C ALA A 114 21.95 -9.45 -21.10
N LEU A 115 23.02 -9.30 -20.31
CA LEU A 115 23.49 -7.98 -19.88
C LEU A 115 23.90 -7.10 -21.06
N LEU A 116 24.67 -7.63 -22.01
CA LEU A 116 25.09 -6.90 -23.21
C LEU A 116 23.89 -6.46 -24.05
N LEU A 117 22.89 -7.33 -24.24
CA LEU A 117 21.67 -7.00 -24.97
C LEU A 117 20.78 -6.02 -24.18
N HIS A 118 20.75 -6.12 -22.86
CA HIS A 118 20.00 -5.20 -22.03
C HIS A 118 20.55 -3.78 -22.18
N VAL A 119 21.86 -3.61 -21.98
CA VAL A 119 22.55 -2.31 -22.07
C VAL A 119 22.61 -1.80 -23.51
N GLY A 120 22.94 -2.66 -24.47
CA GLY A 120 23.18 -2.28 -25.86
C GLY A 120 21.93 -2.21 -26.73
N PHE A 121 20.82 -2.86 -26.33
CA PHE A 121 19.58 -2.89 -27.11
C PHE A 121 18.36 -2.46 -26.30
N SER A 122 18.04 -3.13 -25.19
CA SER A 122 16.78 -2.86 -24.46
C SER A 122 16.71 -1.44 -23.91
N GLU A 123 17.79 -0.93 -23.31
CA GLU A 123 17.86 0.43 -22.78
C GLU A 123 17.70 1.49 -23.89
N PRO A 124 18.51 1.48 -25.00
CA PRO A 124 18.30 2.39 -26.12
C PRO A 124 16.92 2.28 -26.76
N ALA A 125 16.43 1.07 -27.00
CA ALA A 125 15.13 0.85 -27.64
C ALA A 125 13.99 1.40 -26.78
N PHE A 126 14.00 1.12 -25.47
CA PHE A 126 13.02 1.65 -24.55
C PHE A 126 13.11 3.17 -24.44
N TYR A 127 14.32 3.74 -24.28
CA TYR A 127 14.53 5.19 -24.21
C TYR A 127 13.94 5.92 -25.42
N LEU A 128 14.21 5.43 -26.64
CA LEU A 128 13.67 6.01 -27.87
C LEU A 128 12.15 5.87 -27.96
N ALA A 129 11.61 4.69 -27.64
CA ALA A 129 10.17 4.44 -27.66
C ALA A 129 9.44 5.30 -26.62
N HIS A 130 9.96 5.38 -25.40
CA HIS A 130 9.40 6.18 -24.32
C HIS A 130 9.41 7.67 -24.68
N ARG A 131 10.52 8.18 -25.22
CA ARG A 131 10.58 9.56 -25.72
C ARG A 131 9.60 9.82 -26.87
N ALA A 132 9.35 8.83 -27.73
CA ALA A 132 8.33 8.94 -28.78
C ALA A 132 6.91 8.96 -28.20
N LEU A 133 6.62 8.16 -27.16
CA LEU A 133 5.34 8.16 -26.44
C LEU A 133 5.04 9.52 -25.79
N HIS A 134 6.05 10.32 -25.44
CA HIS A 134 5.87 11.69 -24.94
C HIS A 134 5.60 12.74 -26.01
N ARG A 135 5.55 12.36 -27.29
CA ARG A 135 5.21 13.27 -28.40
C ARG A 135 3.77 13.10 -28.86
N ALA A 136 3.17 14.16 -29.39
CA ALA A 136 1.87 14.08 -30.04
C ALA A 136 1.97 13.29 -31.38
N PRO A 137 0.98 12.45 -31.74
CA PRO A 137 -0.27 12.18 -31.02
C PRO A 137 -0.17 11.01 -30.01
N LEU A 138 0.99 10.35 -29.91
CA LEU A 138 1.15 9.13 -29.11
C LEU A 138 0.89 9.38 -27.61
N PHE A 139 1.29 10.53 -27.08
CA PHE A 139 1.06 10.86 -25.68
C PHE A 139 -0.42 10.80 -25.33
N ALA A 140 -1.26 11.55 -26.04
CA ALA A 140 -2.69 11.63 -25.75
C ALA A 140 -3.40 10.27 -25.86
N ARG A 141 -2.94 9.39 -26.76
CA ARG A 141 -3.59 8.10 -27.04
C ARG A 141 -3.10 6.96 -26.15
N TYR A 142 -1.82 6.96 -25.82
CA TYR A 142 -1.17 5.80 -25.21
C TYR A 142 -0.54 6.09 -23.86
N HIS A 143 -0.05 7.29 -23.57
CA HIS A 143 0.79 7.53 -22.38
C HIS A 143 0.19 8.52 -21.37
N ALA A 144 -0.82 9.30 -21.77
CA ALA A 144 -1.48 10.28 -20.91
C ALA A 144 -2.20 9.63 -19.73
N ALA A 145 -2.81 8.45 -19.93
CA ALA A 145 -3.43 7.69 -18.84
C ALA A 145 -2.40 7.27 -17.79
N HIS A 146 -1.28 6.69 -18.22
CA HIS A 146 -0.18 6.33 -17.32
C HIS A 146 0.34 7.52 -16.47
N HIS A 147 0.46 8.71 -17.09
CA HIS A 147 0.87 9.95 -16.43
C HIS A 147 -0.24 10.67 -15.65
N SER A 148 -1.46 10.12 -15.61
CA SER A 148 -2.57 10.68 -14.84
C SER A 148 -2.47 10.37 -13.34
N SER A 149 -1.66 9.38 -12.97
CA SER A 149 -1.35 9.03 -11.57
C SER A 149 -0.49 10.10 -10.92
N GLY A 150 -1.09 10.88 -10.02
CA GLY A 150 -0.40 11.99 -9.33
C GLY A 150 0.67 11.52 -8.34
N VAL A 151 0.51 10.33 -7.77
CA VAL A 151 1.47 9.72 -6.85
C VAL A 151 1.92 8.37 -7.40
N THR A 152 3.18 8.24 -7.78
CA THR A 152 3.70 6.95 -8.22
C THR A 152 3.60 5.92 -7.09
N GLN A 153 3.15 4.73 -7.42
CA GLN A 153 3.23 3.55 -6.56
C GLN A 153 3.64 2.35 -7.42
N PRO A 154 4.16 1.26 -6.84
CA PRO A 154 4.62 0.11 -7.61
C PRO A 154 3.56 -0.41 -8.60
N LEU A 155 2.28 -0.26 -8.25
CA LEU A 155 1.15 -0.66 -9.09
C LEU A 155 0.89 0.32 -10.24
N THR A 156 1.22 1.61 -10.12
CA THR A 156 1.26 2.56 -11.25
C THR A 156 2.19 2.08 -12.36
N ALA A 157 3.25 1.34 -12.01
CA ALA A 157 4.10 0.73 -13.01
C ALA A 157 3.29 -0.19 -13.93
N GLY A 158 2.37 -0.98 -13.39
CA GLY A 158 1.52 -1.87 -14.19
C GLY A 158 0.40 -1.14 -14.97
N PHE A 159 0.08 0.09 -14.59
CA PHE A 159 -0.98 0.88 -15.21
C PHE A 159 -0.52 1.51 -16.53
N GLY A 160 -0.79 0.82 -17.62
CA GLY A 160 -0.48 1.30 -18.97
C GLY A 160 -1.37 0.64 -20.03
N THR A 161 -1.32 1.19 -21.23
CA THR A 161 -2.00 0.67 -22.41
C THR A 161 -1.37 -0.63 -22.92
N PRO A 162 -2.08 -1.40 -23.77
CA PRO A 162 -1.51 -2.58 -24.40
C PRO A 162 -0.22 -2.29 -25.18
N LEU A 163 -0.12 -1.12 -25.84
CA LEU A 163 1.08 -0.73 -26.57
C LEU A 163 2.29 -0.57 -25.64
N GLU A 164 2.12 0.13 -24.52
CA GLU A 164 3.19 0.28 -23.51
C GLU A 164 3.60 -1.08 -22.94
N SER A 165 2.62 -1.95 -22.68
CA SER A 165 2.87 -3.31 -22.20
C SER A 165 3.67 -4.14 -23.21
N LEU A 166 3.39 -4.02 -24.51
CA LEU A 166 4.16 -4.68 -25.57
C LEU A 166 5.60 -4.15 -25.66
N LEU A 167 5.79 -2.84 -25.55
CA LEU A 167 7.13 -2.22 -25.53
C LEU A 167 7.96 -2.71 -24.33
N LEU A 168 7.35 -2.79 -23.15
CA LEU A 168 7.99 -3.37 -21.97
C LEU A 168 8.28 -4.86 -22.13
N THR A 169 7.37 -5.59 -22.79
CA THR A 169 7.57 -7.01 -23.11
C THR A 169 8.79 -7.21 -24.01
N LEU A 170 8.96 -6.35 -25.02
CA LEU A 170 10.13 -6.37 -25.89
C LEU A 170 11.41 -6.05 -25.11
N ALA A 171 11.39 -4.99 -24.29
CA ALA A 171 12.55 -4.59 -23.48
C ALA A 171 12.99 -5.69 -22.51
N MET A 172 12.05 -6.40 -21.88
CA MET A 172 12.35 -7.52 -20.98
C MET A 172 12.69 -8.81 -21.74
N GLY A 173 12.04 -9.06 -22.87
CA GLY A 173 12.13 -10.32 -23.62
C GLY A 173 13.36 -10.41 -24.52
N ALA A 174 13.83 -9.30 -25.10
CA ALA A 174 14.95 -9.31 -26.05
C ALA A 174 16.27 -9.88 -25.45
N PRO A 175 16.69 -9.51 -24.23
CA PRO A 175 17.86 -10.11 -23.59
C PRO A 175 17.75 -11.61 -23.39
N LEU A 176 16.55 -12.08 -22.99
CA LEU A 176 16.27 -13.50 -22.80
C LEU A 176 16.30 -14.24 -24.15
N ALA A 177 15.57 -13.74 -25.14
CA ALA A 177 15.53 -14.33 -26.47
C ALA A 177 16.92 -14.45 -27.09
N GLY A 178 17.75 -13.40 -26.99
CA GLY A 178 19.12 -13.44 -27.49
C GLY A 178 20.00 -14.47 -26.80
N ALA A 179 19.89 -14.63 -25.48
CA ALA A 179 20.61 -15.68 -24.76
C ALA A 179 20.19 -17.10 -25.23
N PHE A 180 18.89 -17.34 -25.44
CA PHE A 180 18.38 -18.61 -25.97
C PHE A 180 18.80 -18.84 -27.43
N LEU A 181 18.82 -17.81 -28.28
CA LEU A 181 19.23 -17.91 -29.69
C LEU A 181 20.71 -18.24 -29.85
N VAL A 182 21.57 -17.76 -28.96
CA VAL A 182 23.01 -18.09 -28.94
C VAL A 182 23.27 -19.43 -28.23
N GLY A 183 22.23 -20.10 -27.70
CA GLY A 183 22.33 -21.42 -27.08
C GLY A 183 22.76 -21.41 -25.60
N HIS A 184 22.75 -20.25 -24.94
CA HIS A 184 23.13 -20.08 -23.52
C HIS A 184 21.94 -19.69 -22.62
N GLY A 185 20.71 -19.95 -23.08
CA GLY A 185 19.51 -19.73 -22.27
C GLY A 185 19.44 -20.70 -21.10
N SER A 186 19.00 -20.22 -19.94
CA SER A 186 18.81 -21.05 -18.75
C SER A 186 17.61 -20.59 -17.93
N LEU A 187 17.08 -21.49 -17.12
CA LEU A 187 15.96 -21.22 -16.22
C LEU A 187 16.34 -20.14 -15.19
N GLY A 188 17.54 -20.24 -14.60
CA GLY A 188 18.07 -19.24 -13.67
C GLY A 188 18.13 -17.84 -14.28
N LEU A 189 18.50 -17.72 -15.57
CA LEU A 189 18.48 -16.45 -16.29
C LEU A 189 17.07 -15.90 -16.44
N VAL A 190 16.08 -16.73 -16.82
CA VAL A 190 14.68 -16.28 -16.97
C VAL A 190 14.13 -15.74 -15.65
N TYR A 191 14.27 -16.49 -14.56
CA TYR A 191 13.79 -16.05 -13.24
C TYR A 191 14.55 -14.82 -12.74
N GLY A 192 15.87 -14.85 -12.81
CA GLY A 192 16.72 -13.79 -12.29
C GLY A 192 16.56 -12.48 -13.06
N HIS A 193 16.56 -12.52 -14.39
CA HIS A 193 16.34 -11.32 -15.21
C HIS A 193 14.93 -10.76 -15.01
N ALA A 194 13.88 -11.59 -15.05
CA ALA A 194 12.51 -11.13 -14.81
C ALA A 194 12.34 -10.51 -13.41
N PHE A 195 12.92 -11.13 -12.39
CA PHE A 195 12.90 -10.60 -11.02
C PHE A 195 13.62 -9.26 -10.92
N VAL A 196 14.85 -9.14 -11.43
CA VAL A 196 15.60 -7.86 -11.39
C VAL A 196 14.86 -6.77 -12.15
N PHE A 197 14.33 -7.08 -13.34
CA PHE A 197 13.55 -6.15 -14.15
C PHE A 197 12.35 -5.59 -13.38
N ASP A 198 11.50 -6.45 -12.83
CA ASP A 198 10.32 -6.03 -12.07
C ASP A 198 10.69 -5.38 -10.74
N TYR A 199 11.73 -5.86 -10.06
CA TYR A 199 12.19 -5.28 -8.81
C TYR A 199 12.64 -3.84 -8.99
N LEU A 200 13.51 -3.58 -9.97
CA LEU A 200 13.99 -2.24 -10.26
C LEU A 200 12.85 -1.31 -10.71
N ARG A 201 11.90 -1.84 -11.49
CA ARG A 201 10.72 -1.10 -11.92
C ARG A 201 9.82 -0.75 -10.75
N ALA A 202 9.42 -1.72 -9.95
CA ALA A 202 8.62 -1.51 -8.74
C ALA A 202 9.29 -0.57 -7.74
N MET A 203 10.61 -0.67 -7.58
CA MET A 203 11.43 0.25 -6.78
C MET A 203 11.30 1.68 -7.29
N GLY A 204 11.52 1.91 -8.58
CA GLY A 204 11.41 3.22 -9.21
C GLY A 204 10.07 3.91 -8.98
N TYR A 205 8.97 3.14 -9.03
CA TYR A 205 7.63 3.67 -8.80
C TYR A 205 7.24 3.77 -7.32
N SER A 206 8.07 3.33 -6.38
CA SER A 206 7.68 3.15 -4.97
C SER A 206 7.34 4.42 -4.19
N ASN A 207 7.68 5.61 -4.72
CA ASN A 207 7.57 6.90 -4.04
C ASN A 207 8.30 6.95 -2.68
N VAL A 208 9.29 6.07 -2.48
CA VAL A 208 10.12 6.02 -1.27
C VAL A 208 11.57 5.96 -1.71
N GLU A 209 12.36 6.97 -1.37
CA GLU A 209 13.77 7.00 -1.70
C GLU A 209 14.56 6.06 -0.78
N ILE A 210 15.06 4.97 -1.37
CA ILE A 210 15.86 3.96 -0.67
C ILE A 210 17.35 4.07 -1.02
N VAL A 211 17.67 4.68 -2.16
CA VAL A 211 19.03 4.77 -2.69
C VAL A 211 19.70 5.95 -2.02
N SER A 212 20.64 5.64 -1.12
CA SER A 212 21.39 6.67 -0.39
C SER A 212 22.19 7.54 -1.37
N PRO A 213 22.08 8.88 -1.29
CA PRO A 213 22.92 9.79 -2.07
C PRO A 213 24.42 9.54 -1.85
N ARG A 214 24.80 9.06 -0.66
CA ARG A 214 26.20 8.75 -0.31
C ARG A 214 26.80 7.67 -1.19
N VAL A 215 25.98 6.77 -1.73
CA VAL A 215 26.45 5.72 -2.66
C VAL A 215 26.86 6.35 -3.99
N PHE A 216 26.11 7.34 -4.48
CA PHE A 216 26.47 8.09 -5.68
C PHE A 216 27.61 9.09 -5.42
N ASP A 217 27.71 9.65 -4.21
CA ASP A 217 28.84 10.49 -3.83
C ASP A 217 30.15 9.66 -3.80
N ALA A 218 30.10 8.42 -3.30
CA ALA A 218 31.25 7.51 -3.24
C ALA A 218 31.63 6.91 -4.61
N PHE A 219 30.64 6.62 -5.46
CA PHE A 219 30.87 6.09 -6.81
C PHE A 219 29.97 6.81 -7.84
N PRO A 220 30.37 8.01 -8.30
CA PRO A 220 29.56 8.86 -9.18
C PRO A 220 29.05 8.21 -10.48
N PRO A 221 29.79 7.32 -11.17
CA PRO A 221 29.29 6.65 -12.37
C PRO A 221 27.99 5.87 -12.15
N LEU A 222 27.74 5.38 -10.93
CA LEU A 222 26.56 4.55 -10.62
C LEU A 222 25.23 5.27 -10.85
N ARG A 223 25.19 6.60 -10.69
CA ARG A 223 23.98 7.39 -10.93
C ARG A 223 23.53 7.39 -12.40
N TYR A 224 24.40 6.97 -13.32
CA TYR A 224 24.08 6.80 -14.73
C TYR A 224 23.77 5.34 -15.11
N ILE A 225 24.01 4.39 -14.19
CA ILE A 225 23.75 2.96 -14.36
C ILE A 225 22.44 2.56 -13.67
N LEU A 226 22.05 3.27 -12.61
CA LEU A 226 20.83 2.97 -11.86
C LEU A 226 20.09 4.26 -11.51
N TYR A 227 18.86 4.39 -12.02
CA TYR A 227 17.94 5.44 -11.60
C TYR A 227 17.38 5.19 -10.19
N THR A 228 16.75 6.22 -9.63
CA THR A 228 16.17 6.16 -8.29
C THR A 228 14.66 6.44 -8.30
N PRO A 229 13.94 6.13 -7.21
CA PRO A 229 12.54 6.51 -7.08
C PRO A 229 12.30 8.01 -7.31
N SER A 230 13.24 8.86 -6.87
CA SER A 230 13.19 10.31 -7.08
C SER A 230 13.30 10.71 -8.55
N TYR A 231 14.19 10.06 -9.31
CA TYR A 231 14.35 10.27 -10.75
C TYR A 231 13.05 10.02 -11.52
N LEU A 232 12.40 8.89 -11.24
CA LEU A 232 11.18 8.50 -11.93
C LEU A 232 9.95 9.29 -11.46
N SER A 233 9.86 9.60 -10.18
CA SER A 233 8.79 10.47 -9.68
C SER A 233 8.85 11.86 -10.33
N LEU A 234 10.06 12.38 -10.56
CA LEU A 234 10.25 13.65 -11.25
C LEU A 234 9.83 13.56 -12.74
N HIS A 235 10.14 12.44 -13.40
CA HIS A 235 9.66 12.15 -14.75
C HIS A 235 8.12 12.24 -14.84
N HIS A 236 7.41 11.57 -13.93
CA HIS A 236 5.93 11.57 -13.87
C HIS A 236 5.33 12.96 -13.64
N ARG A 237 6.00 13.78 -12.82
CA ARG A 237 5.54 15.14 -12.50
C ARG A 237 5.78 16.15 -13.62
N GLU A 238 6.99 16.13 -14.19
CA GLU A 238 7.45 17.19 -15.09
C GLU A 238 7.32 16.81 -16.57
N ARG A 239 7.37 15.51 -16.89
CA ARG A 239 7.13 14.91 -18.22
C ARG A 239 8.06 15.40 -19.34
N ARG A 240 9.17 16.04 -19.01
CA ARG A 240 10.09 16.70 -19.97
C ARG A 240 11.43 16.00 -20.14
N GLY A 241 11.78 15.09 -19.24
CA GLY A 241 13.08 14.42 -19.20
C GLY A 241 12.99 13.08 -18.49
N ASN A 242 14.13 12.44 -18.26
CA ASN A 242 14.26 11.20 -17.50
C ASN A 242 13.53 9.99 -18.13
N PHE A 243 13.87 9.63 -19.37
CA PHE A 243 13.16 8.62 -20.17
C PHE A 243 13.74 7.20 -20.13
N CYS A 244 14.89 6.97 -19.48
CA CYS A 244 15.55 5.66 -19.42
C CYS A 244 14.66 4.57 -18.80
N LEU A 245 15.00 3.31 -19.08
CA LEU A 245 14.35 2.18 -18.43
C LEU A 245 14.92 1.97 -17.02
N PHE A 246 16.23 1.75 -16.92
CA PHE A 246 16.97 1.63 -15.66
C PHE A 246 18.23 2.51 -15.62
N MET A 247 18.82 2.85 -16.76
CA MET A 247 20.13 3.50 -16.85
C MET A 247 20.06 4.96 -17.34
N PRO A 248 20.22 5.98 -16.46
CA PRO A 248 20.19 7.39 -16.88
C PRO A 248 21.31 7.83 -17.83
N ALA A 249 22.26 6.96 -18.19
CA ALA A 249 23.35 7.25 -19.12
C ALA A 249 22.86 7.83 -20.46
N LEU A 250 21.78 7.30 -21.03
CA LEU A 250 21.22 7.80 -22.29
C LEU A 250 20.57 9.18 -22.11
N ASP A 251 19.86 9.40 -21.00
CA ASP A 251 19.32 10.72 -20.69
C ASP A 251 20.42 11.77 -20.54
N ALA A 252 21.55 11.40 -19.93
CA ALA A 252 22.71 12.27 -19.84
C ALA A 252 23.35 12.54 -21.22
N ALA A 253 23.54 11.50 -22.03
CA ALA A 253 24.17 11.60 -23.35
C ALA A 253 23.35 12.44 -24.35
N PHE A 254 22.02 12.36 -24.27
CA PHE A 254 21.11 13.04 -25.19
C PHE A 254 20.47 14.31 -24.60
N GLY A 255 20.94 14.77 -23.43
CA GLY A 255 20.50 16.02 -22.81
C GLY A 255 19.05 16.02 -22.32
N THR A 256 18.50 14.87 -21.97
CA THR A 256 17.15 14.72 -21.38
C THR A 256 17.17 14.40 -19.89
N LEU A 257 18.35 14.35 -19.26
CA LEU A 257 18.49 14.20 -17.81
C LEU A 257 18.06 15.47 -17.07
N ASP A 258 17.09 15.35 -16.17
CA ASP A 258 16.74 16.44 -15.26
C ASP A 258 17.68 16.47 -14.05
N GLY A 259 18.52 17.50 -13.99
CA GLY A 259 19.50 17.69 -12.91
C GLY A 259 18.89 17.82 -11.51
N ARG A 260 17.60 18.16 -11.40
CA ARG A 260 16.89 18.23 -10.11
C ARG A 260 16.72 16.85 -9.47
N SER A 261 16.85 15.77 -10.23
CA SER A 261 16.71 14.38 -9.73
C SER A 261 17.61 14.10 -8.53
N TRP A 262 18.86 14.57 -8.56
CA TRP A 262 19.84 14.33 -7.49
C TRP A 262 19.57 15.17 -6.23
N ALA A 263 19.12 16.41 -6.42
CA ALA A 263 18.69 17.25 -5.31
C ALA A 263 17.44 16.68 -4.64
N LEU A 264 16.47 16.23 -5.43
CA LEU A 264 15.26 15.57 -4.94
C LEU A 264 15.57 14.27 -4.21
N GLN A 265 16.48 13.44 -4.73
CA GLN A 265 16.95 12.22 -4.07
C GLN A 265 17.50 12.53 -2.67
N ARG A 266 18.39 13.52 -2.57
CA ARG A 266 18.99 13.90 -1.28
C ARG A 266 17.93 14.41 -0.30
N ALA A 267 17.07 15.31 -0.76
CA ALA A 267 16.00 15.86 0.05
C ALA A 267 15.01 14.78 0.52
N ALA A 268 14.61 13.85 -0.35
CA ALA A 268 13.74 12.74 -0.01
C ALA A 268 14.42 11.78 0.97
N TYR A 269 15.66 11.35 0.71
CA TYR A 269 16.36 10.38 1.56
C TYR A 269 16.61 10.90 2.99
N ASP A 270 17.03 12.16 3.10
CA ASP A 270 17.33 12.81 4.39
C ASP A 270 16.06 13.32 5.10
N GLY A 271 14.91 13.30 4.42
CA GLY A 271 13.66 13.85 4.93
C GLY A 271 13.69 15.37 5.09
N ALA A 272 14.46 16.06 4.24
CA ALA A 272 14.67 17.50 4.24
C ALA A 272 13.64 18.23 3.37
N ALA A 273 13.66 19.57 3.45
CA ALA A 273 12.85 20.42 2.57
C ALA A 273 13.14 20.13 1.09
N GLY A 274 12.08 20.08 0.28
CA GLY A 274 12.14 19.69 -1.13
C GLY A 274 11.86 18.20 -1.39
N GLY A 275 11.93 17.35 -0.35
CA GLY A 275 11.43 15.98 -0.38
C GLY A 275 9.94 15.90 0.00
N GLY A 276 9.38 14.69 -0.08
CA GLY A 276 7.97 14.40 0.25
C GLY A 276 7.74 13.90 1.67
N ALA A 277 8.70 14.09 2.58
CA ALA A 277 8.59 13.61 3.95
C ALA A 277 7.34 14.16 4.64
N LEU A 278 6.56 13.29 5.29
CA LEU A 278 5.39 13.74 6.03
C LEU A 278 5.81 14.57 7.24
N GLY A 279 5.35 15.82 7.27
CA GLY A 279 5.58 16.74 8.37
C GLY A 279 4.82 16.37 9.65
N THR A 280 4.81 17.30 10.61
CA THR A 280 3.98 17.18 11.81
C THR A 280 2.50 17.25 11.42
N PRO A 281 1.67 16.23 11.78
CA PRO A 281 0.24 16.31 11.55
C PRO A 281 -0.40 17.32 12.51
N GLU A 282 -1.41 18.05 12.04
CA GLU A 282 -2.20 18.92 12.92
C GLU A 282 -3.18 18.12 13.77
N PHE A 283 -3.69 17.02 13.20
CA PHE A 283 -4.64 16.14 13.84
C PHE A 283 -4.18 14.68 13.79
N VAL A 284 -4.27 14.01 14.94
CA VAL A 284 -4.02 12.57 15.06
C VAL A 284 -5.28 11.85 15.52
N PHE A 285 -5.71 10.86 14.75
CA PHE A 285 -6.73 9.89 15.16
C PHE A 285 -6.03 8.66 15.75
N LEU A 286 -6.06 8.52 17.08
CA LEU A 286 -5.43 7.39 17.77
C LEU A 286 -6.40 6.22 17.87
N ALA A 287 -6.31 5.32 16.90
CA ALA A 287 -7.10 4.10 16.76
C ALA A 287 -6.47 2.90 17.47
N HIS A 288 -7.19 1.78 17.46
CA HIS A 288 -6.69 0.46 17.83
C HIS A 288 -7.18 -0.55 16.81
N VAL A 289 -6.62 -1.76 16.81
CA VAL A 289 -7.04 -2.81 15.90
C VAL A 289 -8.36 -3.41 16.39
N VAL A 290 -9.33 -3.63 15.50
CA VAL A 290 -10.64 -4.19 15.89
C VAL A 290 -10.50 -5.68 16.19
N ASP A 291 -10.09 -6.46 15.19
CA ASP A 291 -9.86 -7.91 15.25
C ASP A 291 -8.81 -8.37 14.21
N ILE A 292 -8.49 -9.67 14.19
CA ILE A 292 -7.50 -10.26 13.26
C ILE A 292 -7.88 -10.04 11.79
N MET A 293 -9.15 -10.17 11.42
CA MET A 293 -9.60 -9.99 10.03
C MET A 293 -9.44 -8.54 9.59
N SER A 294 -9.87 -7.58 10.41
CA SER A 294 -9.72 -6.15 10.16
C SER A 294 -8.25 -5.74 9.99
N SER A 295 -7.33 -6.42 10.69
CA SER A 295 -5.89 -6.12 10.59
C SER A 295 -5.29 -6.48 9.23
N MET A 296 -5.94 -7.38 8.48
CA MET A 296 -5.53 -7.73 7.11
C MET A 296 -6.12 -6.79 6.04
N HIS A 297 -6.97 -5.83 6.42
CA HIS A 297 -7.52 -4.79 5.52
C HIS A 297 -6.76 -3.46 5.55
N VAL A 298 -5.66 -3.37 6.32
CA VAL A 298 -4.88 -2.14 6.39
C VAL A 298 -4.14 -1.86 5.07
N PRO A 299 -3.86 -0.59 4.73
CA PRO A 299 -3.34 -0.21 3.40
C PRO A 299 -2.04 -0.90 2.97
N PHE A 300 -1.20 -1.34 3.91
CA PHE A 300 0.06 -2.00 3.59
C PHE A 300 -0.04 -3.53 3.47
N VAL A 301 -1.21 -4.15 3.61
CA VAL A 301 -1.35 -5.61 3.45
C VAL A 301 -1.66 -5.97 2.01
N LEU A 302 -2.82 -5.60 1.50
CA LEU A 302 -3.26 -5.86 0.13
C LEU A 302 -4.06 -4.66 -0.37
N ARG A 303 -3.62 -4.05 -1.47
CA ARG A 303 -4.28 -2.85 -1.99
C ARG A 303 -5.76 -3.11 -2.27
N SER A 304 -6.07 -4.15 -3.05
CA SER A 304 -7.41 -4.44 -3.55
C SER A 304 -8.46 -4.61 -2.45
N LEU A 305 -8.04 -5.11 -1.28
CA LEU A 305 -8.93 -5.26 -0.11
C LEU A 305 -9.03 -3.98 0.72
N SER A 306 -7.95 -3.20 0.79
CA SER A 306 -7.93 -1.93 1.52
C SER A 306 -8.67 -0.80 0.80
N SER A 307 -8.89 -0.93 -0.51
CA SER A 307 -9.60 0.05 -1.36
C SER A 307 -11.12 -0.12 -1.39
N ILE A 308 -11.65 -1.20 -0.82
CA ILE A 308 -13.09 -1.47 -0.77
C ILE A 308 -13.59 -1.47 0.69
N PRO A 309 -14.91 -1.30 0.93
CA PRO A 309 -15.47 -1.43 2.26
C PRO A 309 -15.10 -2.77 2.91
N PHE A 310 -14.82 -2.74 4.22
CA PHE A 310 -14.42 -3.93 4.97
C PHE A 310 -15.49 -5.03 4.89
N ALA A 311 -15.06 -6.24 4.52
CA ALA A 311 -15.86 -7.45 4.59
C ALA A 311 -14.96 -8.65 4.95
N ASN A 312 -15.54 -9.66 5.59
CA ASN A 312 -14.80 -10.90 5.86
C ASN A 312 -14.72 -11.74 4.58
N HIS A 313 -13.61 -11.60 3.84
CA HIS A 313 -13.37 -12.39 2.63
C HIS A 313 -12.74 -13.75 2.98
N PHE A 314 -13.32 -14.84 2.47
CA PHE A 314 -12.79 -16.19 2.68
C PHE A 314 -11.34 -16.37 2.18
N ILE A 315 -10.92 -15.61 1.17
CA ILE A 315 -9.54 -15.62 0.64
C ILE A 315 -8.49 -15.24 1.70
N LEU A 316 -8.90 -14.55 2.78
CA LEU A 316 -8.01 -14.15 3.86
C LEU A 316 -7.81 -15.24 4.93
N LEU A 317 -8.65 -16.28 4.97
CA LEU A 317 -8.56 -17.33 5.98
C LEU A 317 -7.20 -18.04 6.03
N PRO A 318 -6.56 -18.40 4.88
CA PRO A 318 -5.23 -19.00 4.91
C PRO A 318 -4.15 -18.10 5.53
N PHE A 319 -4.34 -16.79 5.50
CA PHE A 319 -3.40 -15.81 6.06
C PHE A 319 -3.68 -15.50 7.54
N TRP A 320 -4.79 -15.96 8.08
CA TRP A 320 -5.18 -15.71 9.47
C TRP A 320 -4.12 -16.17 10.49
N PRO A 321 -3.50 -17.37 10.38
CA PRO A 321 -2.46 -17.79 11.33
C PRO A 321 -1.24 -16.87 11.32
N VAL A 322 -0.87 -16.37 10.13
CA VAL A 322 0.22 -15.41 9.96
C VAL A 322 -0.15 -14.07 10.61
N ALA A 323 -1.36 -13.56 10.39
CA ALA A 323 -1.86 -12.35 11.02
C ALA A 323 -1.94 -12.46 12.55
N PHE A 324 -2.31 -13.63 13.07
CA PHE A 324 -2.31 -13.92 14.49
C PHE A 324 -0.89 -13.93 15.09
N ALA A 325 0.09 -14.50 14.40
CA ALA A 325 1.48 -14.43 14.81
C ALA A 325 2.00 -12.97 14.84
N PHE A 326 1.65 -12.16 13.84
CA PHE A 326 1.96 -10.72 13.85
C PHE A 326 1.26 -9.98 14.99
N MET A 327 0.03 -10.35 15.35
CA MET A 327 -0.68 -9.81 16.50
C MET A 327 0.10 -10.07 17.80
N LEU A 328 0.63 -11.28 18.00
CA LEU A 328 1.45 -11.63 19.16
C LEU A 328 2.75 -10.81 19.16
N LEU A 329 3.44 -10.73 18.03
CA LEU A 329 4.65 -9.93 17.89
C LEU A 329 4.39 -8.45 18.22
N MET A 330 3.32 -7.89 17.68
CA MET A 330 2.90 -6.52 17.95
C MET A 330 2.55 -6.29 19.42
N TRP A 331 1.95 -7.27 20.08
CA TRP A 331 1.68 -7.19 21.52
C TRP A 331 2.99 -7.04 22.30
N CYS A 332 3.98 -7.88 21.99
CA CYS A 332 5.26 -7.93 22.69
C CYS A 332 6.14 -6.69 22.48
N CYS A 333 6.38 -6.27 21.23
CA CYS A 333 7.44 -5.31 20.93
C CYS A 333 7.01 -4.04 20.20
N SER A 334 5.75 -3.92 19.76
CA SER A 334 5.35 -2.78 18.93
C SER A 334 5.04 -1.52 19.74
N LYS A 335 5.24 -0.38 19.09
CA LYS A 335 4.91 0.98 19.57
C LYS A 335 3.80 1.55 18.72
N THR A 336 3.17 2.63 19.16
CA THR A 336 2.19 3.34 18.34
C THR A 336 2.79 3.82 17.02
N PHE A 337 2.08 3.55 15.92
CA PHE A 337 2.62 3.73 14.57
C PHE A 337 1.58 4.30 13.60
N VAL A 338 2.06 4.96 12.54
CA VAL A 338 1.20 5.59 11.53
C VAL A 338 0.68 4.52 10.57
N VAL A 339 -0.65 4.45 10.41
CA VAL A 339 -1.31 3.51 9.49
C VAL A 339 -1.67 4.19 8.18
N SER A 340 -2.23 5.40 8.25
CA SER A 340 -2.64 6.18 7.10
C SER A 340 -2.55 7.67 7.39
N PHE A 341 -2.62 8.47 6.33
CA PHE A 341 -2.69 9.92 6.40
C PHE A 341 -3.57 10.44 5.27
N TYR A 342 -4.05 11.67 5.41
CA TYR A 342 -4.73 12.41 4.35
C TYR A 342 -4.60 13.91 4.60
N TYR A 343 -4.75 14.69 3.53
CA TYR A 343 -4.92 16.13 3.64
C TYR A 343 -6.41 16.46 3.57
N LEU A 344 -6.90 17.21 4.55
CA LEU A 344 -8.26 17.73 4.55
C LEU A 344 -8.18 19.24 4.69
N ARG A 345 -8.63 19.96 3.66
CA ARG A 345 -8.59 21.44 3.59
C ARG A 345 -7.19 22.00 3.87
N GLY A 346 -6.16 21.37 3.31
CA GLY A 346 -4.76 21.79 3.48
C GLY A 346 -4.10 21.34 4.79
N HIS A 347 -4.83 20.73 5.72
CA HIS A 347 -4.27 20.26 6.99
C HIS A 347 -3.89 18.77 6.90
N LEU A 348 -2.75 18.40 7.46
CA LEU A 348 -2.30 17.00 7.51
C LEU A 348 -2.95 16.27 8.68
N HIS A 349 -3.68 15.20 8.36
CA HIS A 349 -4.27 14.27 9.32
C HIS A 349 -3.53 12.93 9.28
N GLN A 350 -3.30 12.32 10.44
CA GLN A 350 -2.74 10.97 10.53
C GLN A 350 -3.62 10.07 11.40
N THR A 351 -3.75 8.82 10.98
CA THR A 351 -4.29 7.75 11.82
C THR A 351 -3.13 6.98 12.42
N TRP A 352 -3.02 7.01 13.75
CA TRP A 352 -2.05 6.20 14.48
C TRP A 352 -2.78 5.00 15.08
N SER A 353 -2.13 3.84 15.05
CA SER A 353 -2.66 2.65 15.70
C SER A 353 -1.90 2.37 16.99
N VAL A 354 -2.66 2.18 18.07
CA VAL A 354 -2.20 1.43 19.24
C VAL A 354 -2.16 -0.04 18.81
N PRO A 355 -1.00 -0.73 18.89
CA PRO A 355 -0.83 -2.10 18.41
C PRO A 355 -1.50 -3.11 19.35
N ARG A 356 -2.79 -2.93 19.59
CA ARG A 356 -3.62 -3.71 20.51
C ARG A 356 -4.97 -3.97 19.84
N TYR A 357 -5.43 -5.20 19.99
CA TYR A 357 -6.65 -5.72 19.37
C TYR A 357 -7.82 -5.57 20.33
N GLY A 358 -9.04 -5.43 19.81
CA GLY A 358 -10.23 -5.09 20.60
C GLY A 358 -10.43 -6.02 21.80
N PHE A 359 -10.23 -7.33 21.62
CA PHE A 359 -10.35 -8.30 22.72
C PHE A 359 -9.35 -8.04 23.87
N GLN A 360 -8.17 -7.50 23.57
CA GLN A 360 -7.14 -7.22 24.58
C GLN A 360 -7.54 -6.09 25.52
N TYR A 361 -8.43 -5.18 25.10
CA TYR A 361 -8.95 -4.11 25.98
C TYR A 361 -9.83 -4.65 27.10
N PHE A 362 -10.32 -5.88 26.97
CA PHE A 362 -11.11 -6.57 28.00
C PHE A 362 -10.27 -7.50 28.88
N LEU A 363 -8.96 -7.62 28.63
CA LEU A 363 -8.04 -8.40 29.46
C LEU A 363 -7.47 -7.50 30.58
N PRO A 364 -7.70 -7.82 31.87
CA PRO A 364 -7.19 -7.01 32.97
C PRO A 364 -5.66 -6.84 32.94
N ALA A 365 -4.93 -7.90 32.59
CA ALA A 365 -3.46 -7.88 32.48
C ALA A 365 -2.93 -6.94 31.39
N ALA A 366 -3.72 -6.66 30.34
CA ALA A 366 -3.31 -5.79 29.25
C ALA A 366 -3.52 -4.29 29.55
N LYS A 367 -4.36 -3.95 30.54
CA LYS A 367 -4.76 -2.58 30.86
C LYS A 367 -3.58 -1.62 31.04
N LYS A 368 -2.58 -2.01 31.85
CA LYS A 368 -1.40 -1.18 32.10
C LYS A 368 -0.60 -0.93 30.82
N GLY A 369 -0.39 -1.97 30.01
CA GLY A 369 0.35 -1.87 28.75
C GLY A 369 -0.37 -1.01 27.71
N ILE A 370 -1.70 -1.12 27.61
CA ILE A 370 -2.52 -0.29 26.71
C ILE A 370 -2.43 1.18 27.12
N ASN A 371 -2.66 1.49 28.40
CA ASN A 371 -2.58 2.87 28.88
C ASN A 371 -1.18 3.48 28.69
N HIS A 372 -0.13 2.67 28.87
CA HIS A 372 1.23 3.12 28.59
C HIS A 372 1.45 3.49 27.11
N GLN A 373 0.94 2.69 26.17
CA GLN A 373 1.02 2.99 24.74
C GLN A 373 0.24 4.27 24.36
N ILE A 374 -0.95 4.46 24.93
CA ILE A 374 -1.75 5.67 24.72
C ILE A 374 -1.03 6.90 25.28
N GLU A 375 -0.49 6.80 26.51
CA GLU A 375 0.28 7.87 27.14
C GLU A 375 1.50 8.26 26.28
N LEU A 376 2.28 7.28 25.82
CA LEU A 376 3.43 7.53 24.96
C LEU A 376 3.03 8.18 23.63
N ALA A 377 1.87 7.82 23.06
CA ALA A 377 1.35 8.46 21.85
C ALA A 377 0.98 9.92 22.10
N ILE A 378 0.32 10.24 23.22
CA ILE A 378 -0.02 11.62 23.60
C ILE A 378 1.26 12.45 23.77
N LEU A 379 2.23 11.95 24.54
CA LEU A 379 3.49 12.66 24.77
C LEU A 379 4.31 12.82 23.48
N ARG A 380 4.25 11.84 22.57
CA ARG A 380 4.85 11.96 21.24
C ARG A 380 4.17 13.04 20.41
N ALA A 381 2.84 13.08 20.41
CA ALA A 381 2.07 14.08 19.68
C ALA A 381 2.38 15.50 20.21
N ASP A 382 2.47 15.66 21.53
CA ASP A 382 2.84 16.92 22.16
C ASP A 382 4.24 17.42 21.74
N ARG A 383 5.24 16.53 21.82
CA ARG A 383 6.62 16.86 21.38
C ARG A 383 6.71 17.20 19.91
N MET A 384 5.89 16.57 19.07
CA MET A 384 5.87 16.84 17.63
C MET A 384 5.18 18.18 17.30
N GLY A 385 4.40 18.76 18.22
CA GLY A 385 3.60 19.96 17.97
C GLY A 385 2.24 19.67 17.33
N VAL A 386 1.68 18.47 17.55
CA VAL A 386 0.32 18.13 17.11
C VAL A 386 -0.69 18.98 17.86
N LYS A 387 -1.67 19.55 17.16
CA LYS A 387 -2.69 20.43 17.78
C LYS A 387 -3.74 19.62 18.55
N VAL A 388 -4.22 18.54 17.95
CA VAL A 388 -5.30 17.72 18.51
C VAL A 388 -4.99 16.23 18.33
N LEU A 389 -5.15 15.46 19.40
CA LEU A 389 -5.14 14.00 19.37
C LEU A 389 -6.48 13.46 19.86
N SER A 390 -7.15 12.71 19.01
CA SER A 390 -8.44 12.07 19.33
C SER A 390 -8.23 10.62 19.76
N LEU A 391 -8.73 10.26 20.94
CA LEU A 391 -8.80 8.89 21.44
C LEU A 391 -10.01 8.18 20.79
N ALA A 392 -9.74 7.28 19.84
CA ALA A 392 -10.79 6.60 19.09
C ALA A 392 -11.24 5.29 19.76
N ALA A 393 -12.52 4.94 19.56
CA ALA A 393 -13.11 3.67 19.99
C ALA A 393 -12.75 3.27 21.43
N LEU A 394 -12.06 2.16 21.67
CA LEU A 394 -11.75 1.69 23.02
C LEU A 394 -10.61 2.46 23.70
N ASN A 395 -9.83 3.28 22.98
CA ASN A 395 -8.79 4.12 23.58
C ASN A 395 -9.36 5.20 24.51
N LYS A 396 -10.64 5.55 24.36
CA LYS A 396 -11.39 6.48 25.24
C LYS A 396 -12.31 5.76 26.23
N ASN A 397 -12.14 4.46 26.45
CA ASN A 397 -13.00 3.73 27.38
C ASN A 397 -12.81 4.26 28.81
N GLU A 398 -13.91 4.57 29.50
CA GLU A 398 -13.89 5.12 30.86
C GLU A 398 -13.31 4.14 31.88
N ALA A 399 -13.67 2.86 31.78
CA ALA A 399 -13.13 1.82 32.66
C ALA A 399 -11.62 1.62 32.45
N LEU A 400 -11.10 2.04 31.29
CA LEU A 400 -9.69 1.96 30.96
C LEU A 400 -8.89 3.15 31.53
N ASN A 401 -9.32 4.39 31.24
CA ASN A 401 -8.55 5.61 31.53
C ASN A 401 -9.40 6.86 31.83
N GLY A 402 -10.67 6.69 32.22
CA GLY A 402 -11.57 7.81 32.50
C GLY A 402 -11.99 8.60 31.27
N GLY A 403 -11.80 8.06 30.06
CA GLY A 403 -12.05 8.78 28.81
C GLY A 403 -10.93 9.74 28.42
N GLY A 404 -9.72 9.51 28.94
CA GLY A 404 -8.53 10.32 28.71
C GLY A 404 -8.17 11.26 29.86
N THR A 405 -9.04 11.45 30.85
CA THR A 405 -8.79 12.32 32.02
C THR A 405 -7.56 11.89 32.81
N MET A 406 -7.30 10.57 32.87
CA MET A 406 -6.08 10.02 33.46
C MET A 406 -4.81 10.68 32.91
N PHE A 407 -4.74 10.91 31.60
CA PHE A 407 -3.54 11.45 30.95
C PHE A 407 -3.44 12.96 31.09
N VAL A 408 -4.56 13.68 30.94
CA VAL A 408 -4.60 15.14 31.07
C VAL A 408 -4.31 15.57 32.52
N ASN A 409 -4.83 14.84 33.50
CA ASN A 409 -4.54 15.12 34.91
C ASN A 409 -3.08 14.81 35.28
N LYS A 410 -2.50 13.78 34.67
CA LYS A 410 -1.09 13.39 34.91
C LYS A 410 -0.10 14.35 34.25
N HIS A 411 -0.48 14.95 33.12
CA HIS A 411 0.35 15.87 32.34
C HIS A 411 -0.42 17.19 32.13
N PRO A 412 -0.45 18.08 33.13
CA PRO A 412 -1.25 19.32 33.06
C PRO A 412 -0.75 20.30 32.00
N ASP A 413 0.53 20.24 31.64
CA ASP A 413 1.18 21.17 30.70
C ASP A 413 1.12 20.72 29.23
N LEU A 414 0.24 19.76 28.88
CA LEU A 414 0.08 19.32 27.49
C LEU A 414 -0.41 20.47 26.61
N ARG A 415 0.33 20.73 25.53
CA ARG A 415 -0.03 21.66 24.45
C ARG A 415 -0.97 20.98 23.46
N VAL A 416 -0.80 19.68 23.23
CA VAL A 416 -1.73 18.88 22.42
C VAL A 416 -3.07 18.75 23.14
N ARG A 417 -4.16 19.03 22.44
CA ARG A 417 -5.51 18.84 22.97
C ARG A 417 -5.94 17.39 22.82
N VAL A 418 -6.14 16.70 23.95
CA VAL A 418 -6.64 15.32 23.97
C VAL A 418 -8.16 15.33 24.00
N VAL A 419 -8.80 14.70 23.01
CA VAL A 419 -10.27 14.67 22.88
C VAL A 419 -10.80 13.25 22.65
N HIS A 420 -12.07 12.99 22.97
CA HIS A 420 -12.72 11.70 22.75
C HIS A 420 -13.67 11.67 21.53
N GLY A 421 -13.97 12.83 20.93
CA GLY A 421 -14.79 12.95 19.72
C GLY A 421 -16.30 12.63 19.84
N ASN A 422 -16.78 12.19 21.01
CA ASN A 422 -18.18 11.76 21.21
C ASN A 422 -19.22 12.81 20.80
N THR A 423 -18.97 14.11 20.97
CA THR A 423 -19.93 15.16 20.61
C THR A 423 -20.20 15.18 19.11
N LEU A 424 -19.15 15.09 18.29
CA LEU A 424 -19.30 15.00 16.82
C LEU A 424 -19.95 13.68 16.43
N THR A 425 -19.59 12.56 17.07
CA THR A 425 -20.25 11.27 16.85
C THR A 425 -21.76 11.35 17.14
N ALA A 426 -22.16 11.99 18.25
CA ALA A 426 -23.57 12.19 18.59
C ALA A 426 -24.28 13.03 17.53
N ALA A 427 -23.67 14.15 17.11
CA ALA A 427 -24.23 15.04 16.11
C ALA A 427 -24.44 14.33 14.76
N VAL A 428 -23.48 13.52 14.33
CA VAL A 428 -23.60 12.72 13.10
C VAL A 428 -24.73 11.70 13.24
N ILE A 429 -24.76 10.90 14.32
CA ILE A 429 -25.85 9.92 14.54
C ILE A 429 -27.21 10.62 14.51
N LEU A 430 -27.36 11.73 15.21
CA LEU A 430 -28.62 12.49 15.26
C LEU A 430 -29.02 13.06 13.90
N LYS A 431 -28.06 13.39 13.03
CA LYS A 431 -28.32 13.86 11.66
C LYS A 431 -28.79 12.73 10.74
N GLU A 432 -28.31 11.51 10.96
CA GLU A 432 -28.72 10.32 10.19
C GLU A 432 -30.10 9.78 10.60
N VAL A 433 -30.64 10.22 11.75
CA VAL A 433 -32.01 9.86 12.17
C VAL A 433 -33.03 10.54 11.23
N PRO A 434 -33.94 9.78 10.59
CA PRO A 434 -34.98 10.36 9.75
C PRO A 434 -35.86 11.38 10.49
N SER A 435 -36.21 12.48 9.83
CA SER A 435 -36.96 13.59 10.45
C SER A 435 -38.37 13.23 10.91
N ASN A 436 -38.95 12.15 10.37
CA ASN A 436 -40.29 11.65 10.69
C ASN A 436 -40.29 10.52 11.75
N VAL A 437 -39.14 10.19 12.35
CA VAL A 437 -39.08 9.12 13.35
C VAL A 437 -39.86 9.53 14.61
N ARG A 438 -40.73 8.63 15.08
CA ARG A 438 -41.50 8.83 16.33
C ARG A 438 -40.95 8.04 17.50
N GLU A 439 -40.23 6.96 17.21
CA GLU A 439 -39.67 6.05 18.20
C GLU A 439 -38.29 5.55 17.76
N VAL A 440 -37.35 5.52 18.68
CA VAL A 440 -35.97 5.06 18.46
C VAL A 440 -35.62 4.03 19.53
N PHE A 441 -35.18 2.84 19.11
CA PHE A 441 -34.59 1.86 20.01
C PHE A 441 -33.08 2.09 20.11
N LEU A 442 -32.61 2.49 21.29
CA LEU A 442 -31.21 2.84 21.54
C LEU A 442 -30.52 1.79 22.42
N THR A 443 -29.53 1.11 21.83
CA THR A 443 -28.60 0.25 22.55
C THR A 443 -27.44 1.07 23.12
N GLY A 444 -27.04 0.79 24.36
CA GLY A 444 -25.94 1.53 25.02
C GLY A 444 -26.32 2.93 25.53
N ALA A 445 -27.61 3.16 25.83
CA ALA A 445 -28.14 4.45 26.30
C ALA A 445 -27.51 4.96 27.62
N THR A 446 -26.86 4.09 28.39
CA THR A 446 -26.16 4.45 29.64
C THR A 446 -24.74 4.97 29.43
N SER A 447 -24.17 4.83 28.22
CA SER A 447 -22.87 5.40 27.89
C SER A 447 -22.93 6.93 27.78
N LYS A 448 -21.80 7.65 27.93
CA LYS A 448 -21.76 9.11 27.70
C LYS A 448 -22.37 9.53 26.36
N LEU A 449 -22.05 8.78 25.31
CA LEU A 449 -22.56 9.02 23.95
C LEU A 449 -24.06 8.72 23.87
N GLY A 450 -24.48 7.52 24.27
CA GLY A 450 -25.86 7.08 24.20
C GLY A 450 -26.79 7.95 25.05
N ARG A 451 -26.35 8.35 26.25
CA ARG A 451 -27.11 9.24 27.12
C ARG A 451 -27.34 10.61 26.47
N ALA A 452 -26.33 11.18 25.83
CA ALA A 452 -26.46 12.45 25.12
C ALA A 452 -27.46 12.37 23.96
N ILE A 453 -27.41 11.28 23.18
CA ILE A 453 -28.34 11.03 22.07
C ILE A 453 -29.77 10.83 22.59
N ALA A 454 -29.96 9.98 23.61
CA ALA A 454 -31.26 9.73 24.22
C ALA A 454 -31.91 11.02 24.73
N LEU A 455 -31.17 11.83 25.50
CA LEU A 455 -31.67 13.09 26.03
C LEU A 455 -32.03 14.08 24.92
N TYR A 456 -31.25 14.15 23.84
CA TYR A 456 -31.56 15.01 22.70
C TYR A 456 -32.84 14.57 21.98
N LEU A 457 -33.02 13.27 21.73
CA LEU A 457 -34.22 12.72 21.10
C LEU A 457 -35.47 12.92 21.97
N CYS A 458 -35.37 12.67 23.28
CA CYS A 458 -36.49 12.91 24.21
C CYS A 458 -36.92 14.38 24.21
N ARG A 459 -35.97 15.34 24.16
CA ARG A 459 -36.28 16.77 24.04
C ARG A 459 -36.98 17.14 22.73
N LYS A 460 -36.81 16.33 21.68
CA LYS A 460 -37.53 16.46 20.41
C LYS A 460 -38.89 15.72 20.41
N LYS A 461 -39.35 15.25 21.58
CA LYS A 461 -40.57 14.45 21.75
C LYS A 461 -40.58 13.14 20.96
N ILE A 462 -39.39 12.61 20.67
CA ILE A 462 -39.22 11.28 20.07
C ILE A 462 -39.13 10.28 21.22
N ARG A 463 -39.93 9.20 21.16
CA ARG A 463 -39.91 8.15 22.17
C ARG A 463 -38.62 7.35 22.07
N VAL A 464 -37.85 7.24 23.16
CA VAL A 464 -36.61 6.46 23.16
C VAL A 464 -36.83 5.18 23.98
N LEU A 465 -36.80 4.04 23.30
CA LEU A 465 -36.79 2.73 23.95
C LEU A 465 -35.33 2.36 24.25
N VAL A 466 -35.03 2.00 25.50
CA VAL A 466 -33.67 1.68 25.92
C VAL A 466 -33.54 0.23 26.38
N ARG A 467 -32.42 -0.41 26.05
CA ARG A 467 -32.05 -1.70 26.63
C ARG A 467 -31.11 -1.47 27.81
N LEU A 468 -31.56 -1.79 29.02
CA LEU A 468 -30.74 -1.75 30.23
C LEU A 468 -30.09 -3.12 30.49
N SER A 469 -28.78 -3.15 30.70
CA SER A 469 -28.01 -4.39 30.95
C SER A 469 -28.18 -4.92 32.38
N ARG A 470 -28.80 -4.16 33.28
CA ARG A 470 -29.17 -4.57 34.64
C ARG A 470 -30.65 -4.27 34.85
N ARG A 471 -31.42 -5.23 35.39
CA ARG A 471 -32.74 -4.97 35.97
C ARG A 471 -32.55 -3.87 37.01
N ILE A 472 -33.17 -2.71 36.80
CA ILE A 472 -33.34 -1.72 37.86
C ILE A 472 -34.32 -2.37 38.86
N PRO A 473 -33.99 -2.48 40.16
CA PRO A 473 -34.97 -2.87 41.17
C PRO A 473 -36.17 -1.92 41.08
N ALA A 474 -37.38 -2.45 41.13
CA ALA A 474 -38.64 -1.74 40.81
C ALA A 474 -38.88 -0.42 41.61
N GLU A 475 -38.09 -0.13 42.62
CA GLU A 475 -38.20 1.09 43.43
C GLU A 475 -37.67 2.37 42.73
N ASN A 476 -36.94 2.26 41.61
CA ASN A 476 -36.38 3.43 40.90
C ASN A 476 -37.10 3.79 39.58
N GLU A 477 -38.27 3.21 39.28
CA GLU A 477 -39.06 3.55 38.08
C GLU A 477 -39.53 5.02 38.04
N ARG A 478 -39.49 5.75 39.17
CA ARG A 478 -39.92 7.15 39.23
C ARG A 478 -38.99 8.16 38.57
N ILE A 479 -37.77 7.79 38.17
CA ILE A 479 -36.85 8.70 37.45
C ILE A 479 -37.07 8.63 35.92
N ALA A 480 -37.84 7.66 35.42
CA ALA A 480 -38.17 7.52 33.99
C ALA A 480 -39.40 8.32 33.55
N ALA A 481 -40.10 8.99 34.47
CA ALA A 481 -41.22 9.87 34.17
C ALA A 481 -40.79 11.33 34.38
N ILE A 482 -40.08 11.91 33.41
CA ILE A 482 -40.08 13.36 33.23
C ILE A 482 -41.31 13.66 32.35
N PRO A 483 -42.37 14.32 32.87
CA PRO A 483 -43.52 14.71 32.05
C PRO A 483 -43.13 15.78 31.01
N PRO A 484 -43.99 16.03 30.00
CA PRO A 484 -43.64 16.65 28.71
C PRO A 484 -43.04 18.05 28.73
#